data_AF-A0A5B7YA19-F1
#
_entry.id   AF-A0A5B7YA19-F1
#
_cell.length_a   1.000
_cell.length_b   1.000
_cell.length_c   1.000
_cell.angle_alpha   90.00
_cell.angle_beta   90.00
_cell.angle_gamma   90.00
#
_symmetry.space_group_name_H-M   'P 1'
#
loop_
_entity.id
_entity.type
_entity.pdbx_description
1 polymer ?
#
loop_
_entity_poly.entity_id
_entity_poly.type
_entity_poly.pdbx_seq_one_letter_code
_entity_poly.pdbx_strand_id
1 'polypeptide(L)'
;MMKVQQGIRFIFSAMVIISLWGCIATENLVHIPEHTHMAKVDDYDTSLHRQSVHIFNPMPIDRRVAEFRLAPRVEHIIFVIDQSSALDNTFRGLDTRFYAQEVVRRFVKTMPNQRFSSTVITYKDAINPQLFAPLDARFSVNSVFPHELEQSLASHQAQQHIEVQTLSVALDFVSELVGNLSGPSAVILVTAWSQIDASVEQAVMRMRQRVTFGTRAHVVLPESAAITWPQSNAGLCFYTIGVGNRMSRSRLESADSCGFSSAVDKVAQPSTMANFVETVLYKGPSDEDSDGIYDYQDRCPHTPPGKIVDFSGCPRFPTNR
;
A
#
# COMPACT_ATOMS: atom_id res chain seq x y z
N MET A 1 -11.31 72.04 -20.00
CA MET A 1 -10.23 71.03 -20.04
C MET A 1 -10.62 69.61 -19.58
N MET A 2 -11.86 69.33 -19.14
CA MET A 2 -12.23 68.01 -18.59
C MET A 2 -12.89 67.03 -19.59
N LYS A 3 -13.39 67.50 -20.75
CA LYS A 3 -14.03 66.63 -21.76
C LYS A 3 -13.06 65.92 -22.71
N VAL A 4 -11.82 66.41 -22.84
CA VAL A 4 -10.81 65.83 -23.75
C VAL A 4 -10.12 64.60 -23.13
N GLN A 5 -9.93 64.59 -21.81
CA GLN A 5 -9.32 63.44 -21.10
C GLN A 5 -10.23 62.20 -21.05
N GLN A 6 -11.55 62.36 -21.05
CA GLN A 6 -12.48 61.23 -21.07
C GLN A 6 -12.53 60.53 -22.43
N GLY A 7 -12.43 61.28 -23.54
CA GLY A 7 -12.37 60.71 -24.88
C GLY A 7 -11.12 59.84 -25.12
N ILE A 8 -9.95 60.29 -24.62
CA ILE A 8 -8.68 59.57 -24.79
C ILE A 8 -8.67 58.26 -23.99
N ARG A 9 -9.27 58.24 -22.78
CA ARG A 9 -9.40 57.01 -21.99
C ARG A 9 -10.34 55.98 -22.63
N PHE A 10 -11.40 56.43 -23.29
CA PHE A 10 -12.32 55.54 -24.00
C PHE A 10 -11.66 54.89 -25.22
N ILE A 11 -10.87 55.67 -25.97
CA ILE A 11 -10.13 55.17 -27.14
C ILE A 11 -9.06 54.15 -26.72
N PHE A 12 -8.33 54.41 -25.62
CA PHE A 12 -7.34 53.45 -25.12
C PHE A 12 -7.99 52.15 -24.62
N SER A 13 -9.13 52.23 -23.93
CA SER A 13 -9.83 51.03 -23.44
C SER A 13 -10.41 50.19 -24.58
N ALA A 14 -10.95 50.85 -25.63
CA ALA A 14 -11.43 50.17 -26.83
C ALA A 14 -10.29 49.48 -27.60
N MET A 15 -9.12 50.10 -27.67
CA MET A 15 -7.95 49.54 -28.37
C MET A 15 -7.39 48.29 -27.65
N VAL A 16 -7.40 48.27 -26.31
CA VAL A 16 -6.98 47.10 -25.51
C VAL A 16 -7.94 45.91 -25.69
N ILE A 17 -9.26 46.16 -25.75
CA ILE A 17 -10.25 45.09 -25.97
C ILE A 17 -10.11 44.48 -27.37
N ILE A 18 -9.82 45.30 -28.39
CA ILE A 18 -9.58 44.80 -29.76
C ILE A 18 -8.30 43.96 -29.85
N SER A 19 -7.25 44.30 -29.09
CA SER A 19 -6.02 43.49 -29.03
C SER A 19 -6.16 42.16 -28.27
N LEU A 20 -7.16 42.02 -27.39
CA LEU A 20 -7.41 40.79 -26.63
C LEU A 20 -8.28 39.77 -27.40
N TRP A 21 -8.98 40.19 -28.45
CA TRP A 21 -9.77 39.29 -29.32
C TRP A 21 -8.92 38.63 -30.43
N GLY A 22 -7.66 39.04 -30.59
CA GLY A 22 -6.75 38.50 -31.61
C GLY A 22 -6.16 37.12 -31.30
N CYS A 23 -6.41 36.53 -30.12
CA CYS A 23 -5.83 35.25 -29.70
C CYS A 23 -6.83 34.10 -29.55
N ILE A 24 -7.99 34.16 -30.22
CA ILE A 24 -8.87 32.98 -30.32
C ILE A 24 -8.48 32.21 -31.58
N ALA A 25 -7.63 31.21 -31.36
CA ALA A 25 -7.46 29.97 -32.12
C ALA A 25 -7.80 30.00 -33.62
N THR A 26 -6.78 30.12 -34.47
CA THR A 26 -6.81 29.57 -35.83
C THR A 26 -6.09 28.22 -35.86
N GLU A 27 -6.57 27.27 -35.06
CA GLU A 27 -6.27 25.87 -35.34
C GLU A 27 -7.27 25.44 -36.41
N ASN A 28 -6.85 25.51 -37.67
CA ASN A 28 -7.62 24.96 -38.78
C ASN A 28 -7.75 23.46 -38.53
N LEU A 29 -8.90 23.02 -38.03
CA LEU A 29 -9.29 21.61 -38.08
C LEU A 29 -9.21 21.19 -39.55
N VAL A 30 -8.26 20.31 -39.86
CA VAL A 30 -8.09 19.75 -41.20
C VAL A 30 -9.40 19.06 -41.56
N HIS A 31 -10.18 19.68 -42.44
CA HIS A 31 -11.45 19.13 -42.88
C HIS A 31 -11.15 18.02 -43.89
N ILE A 32 -11.08 16.79 -43.39
CA ILE A 32 -10.90 15.61 -44.23
C ILE A 32 -12.26 15.33 -44.91
N PRO A 33 -12.35 15.35 -46.25
CA PRO A 33 -13.60 15.02 -46.93
C PRO A 33 -13.96 13.55 -46.67
N GLU A 34 -15.19 13.31 -46.23
CA GLU A 34 -15.69 11.95 -46.03
C GLU A 34 -15.83 11.22 -47.37
N HIS A 35 -14.96 10.25 -47.61
CA HIS A 35 -15.11 9.32 -48.73
C HIS A 35 -15.85 8.06 -48.26
N THR A 36 -16.73 7.53 -49.11
CA THR A 36 -17.57 6.33 -48.88
C THR A 36 -16.79 5.03 -48.62
N HIS A 37 -15.46 5.08 -48.63
CA HIS A 37 -14.54 3.96 -48.42
C HIS A 37 -13.52 4.19 -47.31
N MET A 38 -13.67 5.24 -46.50
CA MET A 38 -12.84 5.39 -45.30
C MET A 38 -13.27 4.34 -44.27
N ALA A 39 -12.29 3.66 -43.68
CA ALA A 39 -12.54 2.74 -42.58
C ALA A 39 -13.24 3.50 -41.45
N LYS A 40 -14.46 3.07 -41.12
CA LYS A 40 -15.21 3.63 -40.01
C LYS A 40 -14.51 3.19 -38.73
N VAL A 41 -13.87 4.12 -38.04
CA VAL A 41 -13.34 3.88 -36.70
C VAL A 41 -14.55 3.98 -35.77
N ASP A 42 -15.18 2.85 -35.49
CA ASP A 42 -16.18 2.79 -34.44
C ASP A 42 -15.50 3.05 -33.08
N ASP A 43 -16.26 3.58 -32.11
CA ASP A 43 -15.76 3.74 -30.75
C ASP A 43 -15.21 2.40 -30.25
N TYR A 44 -14.00 2.43 -29.70
CA TYR A 44 -13.30 1.24 -29.24
C TYR A 44 -14.19 0.50 -28.22
N ASP A 45 -14.57 -0.75 -28.52
CA ASP A 45 -15.39 -1.55 -27.59
C ASP A 45 -14.57 -1.91 -26.34
N THR A 46 -14.69 -1.06 -25.32
CA THR A 46 -14.04 -1.23 -24.03
C THR A 46 -14.70 -2.30 -23.16
N SER A 47 -15.77 -2.97 -23.60
CA SER A 47 -16.48 -3.99 -22.82
C SER A 47 -15.58 -5.21 -22.52
N LEU A 48 -14.73 -5.60 -23.46
CA LEU A 48 -13.72 -6.65 -23.29
C LEU A 48 -12.69 -6.32 -22.20
N HIS A 49 -12.43 -5.03 -21.95
CA HIS A 49 -11.52 -4.58 -20.88
C HIS A 49 -12.19 -4.52 -19.50
N ARG A 50 -13.52 -4.67 -19.42
CA ARG A 50 -14.26 -4.76 -18.15
C ARG A 50 -14.35 -6.20 -17.61
N GLN A 51 -14.15 -7.21 -18.46
CA GLN A 51 -14.22 -8.62 -18.07
C GLN A 51 -12.94 -9.18 -17.41
N SER A 52 -11.82 -8.45 -17.45
CA SER A 52 -10.51 -8.97 -17.01
C SER A 52 -10.31 -9.04 -15.49
N VAL A 53 -11.29 -8.61 -14.67
CA VAL A 53 -11.18 -8.70 -13.21
C VAL A 53 -11.27 -10.15 -12.72
N HIS A 54 -11.78 -11.08 -13.53
CA HIS A 54 -12.05 -12.45 -13.07
C HIS A 54 -10.94 -13.48 -13.36
N ILE A 55 -10.01 -13.19 -14.27
CA ILE A 55 -8.93 -14.12 -14.59
C ILE A 55 -7.65 -13.66 -13.91
N PHE A 56 -7.35 -14.27 -12.78
CA PHE A 56 -6.08 -14.10 -12.07
C PHE A 56 -5.36 -15.45 -12.00
N ASN A 57 -4.27 -15.57 -12.77
CA ASN A 57 -3.35 -16.69 -12.65
C ASN A 57 -2.17 -16.24 -11.76
N PRO A 58 -2.06 -16.71 -10.51
CA PRO A 58 -1.00 -16.27 -9.61
C PRO A 58 0.38 -16.62 -10.19
N MET A 59 1.36 -15.76 -9.94
CA MET A 59 2.77 -16.05 -10.21
C MET A 59 3.44 -16.48 -8.90
N PRO A 60 3.70 -17.79 -8.69
CA PRO A 60 4.31 -18.27 -7.45
C PRO A 60 5.67 -17.61 -7.20
N ILE A 61 5.95 -17.25 -5.96
CA ILE A 61 7.21 -16.60 -5.57
C ILE A 61 8.23 -17.58 -4.97
N ASP A 62 7.83 -18.83 -4.69
CA ASP A 62 8.66 -19.83 -4.00
C ASP A 62 10.03 -20.05 -4.68
N ARG A 63 10.06 -20.06 -6.01
CA ARG A 63 11.32 -20.20 -6.78
C ARG A 63 12.26 -19.04 -6.55
N ARG A 64 11.76 -17.80 -6.59
CA ARG A 64 12.58 -16.59 -6.38
C ARG A 64 13.07 -16.50 -4.95
N VAL A 65 12.19 -16.81 -3.98
CA VAL A 65 12.55 -16.87 -2.55
C VAL A 65 13.69 -17.86 -2.33
N ALA A 66 13.61 -19.05 -2.93
CA ALA A 66 14.65 -20.07 -2.81
C ALA A 66 15.94 -19.69 -3.53
N GLU A 67 15.85 -19.17 -4.76
CA GLU A 67 17.00 -18.78 -5.59
C GLU A 67 17.82 -17.65 -4.94
N PHE A 68 17.14 -16.61 -4.43
CA PHE A 68 17.79 -15.45 -3.81
C PHE A 68 17.98 -15.59 -2.30
N ARG A 69 17.64 -16.74 -1.71
CA ARG A 69 17.71 -16.98 -0.25
C ARG A 69 17.08 -15.84 0.56
N LEU A 70 15.88 -15.41 0.19
CA LEU A 70 15.23 -14.26 0.80
C LEU A 70 14.88 -14.52 2.27
N ALA A 71 15.23 -13.58 3.15
CA ALA A 71 14.94 -13.70 4.57
C ALA A 71 13.48 -13.29 4.88
N PRO A 72 12.76 -13.99 5.77
CA PRO A 72 11.41 -13.61 6.15
C PRO A 72 11.39 -12.23 6.84
N ARG A 73 10.48 -11.36 6.41
CA ARG A 73 10.29 -10.02 6.97
C ARG A 73 9.30 -10.01 8.13
N VAL A 74 8.25 -10.82 8.03
CA VAL A 74 7.11 -10.79 8.93
C VAL A 74 6.72 -12.19 9.37
N GLU A 75 6.25 -12.28 10.61
CA GLU A 75 5.69 -13.49 11.21
C GLU A 75 4.17 -13.45 11.21
N HIS A 76 3.61 -12.27 11.50
CA HIS A 76 2.17 -12.03 11.55
C HIS A 76 1.67 -11.19 10.38
N ILE A 77 0.55 -11.57 9.79
CA ILE A 77 -0.09 -10.84 8.68
C ILE A 77 -1.55 -10.54 9.03
N ILE A 78 -1.88 -9.26 9.14
CA ILE A 78 -3.21 -8.79 9.47
C ILE A 78 -3.77 -8.07 8.26
N PHE A 79 -4.82 -8.63 7.65
CA PHE A 79 -5.56 -7.97 6.59
C PHE A 79 -6.70 -7.16 7.21
N VAL A 80 -6.79 -5.88 6.88
CA VAL A 80 -7.90 -5.01 7.27
C VAL A 80 -8.63 -4.59 6.00
N ILE A 81 -9.84 -5.12 5.80
CA ILE A 81 -10.66 -4.88 4.61
C ILE A 81 -11.79 -3.92 4.99
N ASP A 82 -11.74 -2.73 4.40
CA ASP A 82 -12.82 -1.78 4.47
C ASP A 82 -14.06 -2.30 3.71
N GLN A 83 -15.20 -2.27 4.37
CA GLN A 83 -16.53 -2.58 3.83
C GLN A 83 -17.51 -1.43 4.11
N SER A 84 -17.00 -0.27 4.55
CA SER A 84 -17.79 0.92 4.86
C SER A 84 -18.53 1.49 3.65
N SER A 85 -19.38 2.48 3.91
CA SER A 85 -20.08 3.26 2.89
C SER A 85 -19.13 4.00 1.93
N ALA A 86 -17.85 4.20 2.31
CA ALA A 86 -16.84 4.81 1.45
C ALA A 86 -16.59 4.02 0.15
N LEU A 87 -16.93 2.72 0.15
CA LEU A 87 -16.82 1.82 -0.99
C LEU A 87 -18.18 1.49 -1.64
N ASP A 88 -19.24 2.26 -1.38
CA ASP A 88 -20.55 2.10 -2.05
C ASP A 88 -20.54 2.48 -3.55
N ASN A 89 -19.41 2.97 -4.06
CA ASN A 89 -19.28 3.41 -5.43
C ASN A 89 -18.96 2.22 -6.37
N THR A 90 -19.00 2.50 -7.67
CA THR A 90 -18.50 1.58 -8.68
C THR A 90 -17.14 2.04 -9.21
N PHE A 91 -16.26 1.07 -9.45
CA PHE A 91 -14.97 1.30 -10.11
C PHE A 91 -14.88 0.36 -11.32
N ARG A 92 -14.75 0.94 -12.52
CA ARG A 92 -14.77 0.20 -13.80
C ARG A 92 -16.02 -0.70 -13.98
N GLY A 93 -17.16 -0.27 -13.42
CA GLY A 93 -18.44 -0.97 -13.56
C GLY A 93 -18.67 -2.12 -12.57
N LEU A 94 -17.76 -2.33 -11.60
CA LEU A 94 -17.95 -3.27 -10.49
C LEU A 94 -17.96 -2.52 -9.16
N ASP A 95 -18.62 -3.09 -8.15
CA ASP A 95 -18.62 -2.58 -6.79
C ASP A 95 -17.18 -2.47 -6.24
N THR A 96 -16.82 -1.32 -5.66
CA THR A 96 -15.50 -1.13 -5.05
C THR A 96 -15.20 -2.09 -3.90
N ARG A 97 -16.20 -2.55 -3.14
CA ARG A 97 -16.02 -3.58 -2.10
C ARG A 97 -15.54 -4.90 -2.68
N PHE A 98 -15.99 -5.25 -3.88
CA PHE A 98 -15.55 -6.45 -4.56
C PHE A 98 -14.04 -6.40 -4.84
N TYR A 99 -13.52 -5.26 -5.31
CA TYR A 99 -12.07 -5.09 -5.49
C TYR A 99 -11.29 -5.19 -4.18
N ALA A 100 -11.87 -4.67 -3.08
CA ALA A 100 -11.22 -4.72 -1.78
C ALA A 100 -11.03 -6.16 -1.28
N GLN A 101 -12.03 -7.03 -1.48
CA GLN A 101 -11.91 -8.46 -1.14
C GLN A 101 -11.03 -9.21 -2.16
N GLU A 102 -11.20 -8.94 -3.45
CA GLU A 102 -10.50 -9.64 -4.53
C GLU A 102 -8.99 -9.39 -4.49
N VAL A 103 -8.53 -8.18 -4.14
CA VAL A 103 -7.09 -7.91 -4.03
C VAL A 103 -6.45 -8.72 -2.89
N VAL A 104 -7.15 -8.89 -1.77
CA VAL A 104 -6.68 -9.75 -0.67
C VAL A 104 -6.68 -11.21 -1.10
N ARG A 105 -7.72 -11.68 -1.79
CA ARG A 105 -7.75 -13.05 -2.34
C ARG A 105 -6.57 -13.32 -3.28
N ARG A 106 -6.24 -12.36 -4.15
CA ARG A 106 -5.08 -12.44 -5.06
C ARG A 106 -3.75 -12.45 -4.34
N PHE A 107 -3.61 -11.64 -3.29
CA PHE A 107 -2.46 -11.66 -2.40
C PHE A 107 -2.29 -13.05 -1.82
N VAL A 108 -3.33 -13.59 -1.17
CA VAL A 108 -3.33 -14.91 -0.54
C VAL A 108 -3.02 -16.02 -1.53
N LYS A 109 -3.60 -15.99 -2.74
CA LYS A 109 -3.28 -16.94 -3.81
C LYS A 109 -1.83 -16.93 -4.29
N THR A 110 -1.14 -15.81 -4.11
CA THR A 110 0.24 -15.60 -4.54
C THR A 110 1.23 -15.86 -3.41
N MET A 111 0.75 -16.01 -2.17
CA MET A 111 1.58 -16.40 -1.03
C MET A 111 2.23 -17.77 -1.24
N PRO A 112 3.44 -17.96 -0.70
CA PRO A 112 4.15 -19.24 -0.79
C PRO A 112 3.40 -20.30 0.02
N ASN A 113 3.56 -21.57 -0.36
CA ASN A 113 2.82 -22.68 0.23
C ASN A 113 3.39 -23.11 1.60
N GLN A 114 3.31 -22.22 2.58
CA GLN A 114 3.73 -22.43 3.96
C GLN A 114 2.73 -21.80 4.94
N ARG A 115 2.83 -22.12 6.22
CA ARG A 115 1.95 -21.55 7.25
C ARG A 115 2.39 -20.12 7.60
N PHE A 116 1.42 -19.23 7.74
CA PHE A 116 1.62 -17.89 8.27
C PHE A 116 0.65 -17.63 9.41
N SER A 117 1.11 -16.93 10.43
CA SER A 117 0.24 -16.43 11.48
C SER A 117 -0.57 -15.27 10.90
N SER A 118 -1.85 -15.46 10.61
CA SER A 118 -2.64 -14.46 9.89
C SER A 118 -4.08 -14.35 10.37
N THR A 119 -4.69 -13.20 10.07
CA THR A 119 -6.11 -12.94 10.29
C THR A 119 -6.68 -11.98 9.25
N VAL A 120 -7.98 -12.06 9.01
CA VAL A 120 -8.75 -11.12 8.19
C VAL A 120 -9.75 -10.41 9.07
N ILE A 121 -9.62 -9.10 9.13
CA ILE A 121 -10.48 -8.18 9.87
C ILE A 121 -11.23 -7.34 8.85
N THR A 122 -12.54 -7.25 9.00
CA THR A 122 -13.40 -6.41 8.15
C THR A 122 -13.90 -5.22 8.95
N TYR A 123 -13.85 -4.04 8.38
CA TYR A 123 -14.33 -2.80 8.98
C TYR A 123 -15.61 -2.33 8.28
N LYS A 124 -16.63 -1.94 9.04
CA LYS A 124 -17.83 -1.29 8.52
C LYS A 124 -18.19 -0.09 9.37
N ASP A 125 -18.63 0.98 8.72
CA ASP A 125 -19.09 2.19 9.39
C ASP A 125 -20.52 2.01 9.91
N ALA A 126 -20.73 2.36 11.17
CA ALA A 126 -22.04 2.28 11.83
C ALA A 126 -22.34 3.59 12.57
N ILE A 127 -23.56 4.12 12.40
CA ILE A 127 -24.02 5.39 13.01
C ILE A 127 -24.18 5.23 14.53
N ASN A 128 -24.76 4.11 14.95
CA ASN A 128 -24.89 3.70 16.35
C ASN A 128 -24.15 2.38 16.53
N PRO A 129 -22.81 2.40 16.62
CA PRO A 129 -22.10 1.18 16.93
C PRO A 129 -22.63 0.67 18.28
N GLN A 130 -23.06 -0.58 18.35
CA GLN A 130 -23.29 -1.18 19.65
C GLN A 130 -21.92 -1.21 20.33
N LEU A 131 -21.68 -0.26 21.25
CA LEU A 131 -20.55 -0.23 22.19
C LEU A 131 -20.57 -1.42 23.17
N PHE A 132 -21.16 -2.54 22.75
CA PHE A 132 -21.28 -3.81 23.46
C PHE A 132 -20.38 -4.87 22.81
N ALA A 133 -19.12 -4.52 22.62
CA ALA A 133 -18.06 -5.47 22.88
C ALA A 133 -17.01 -4.70 23.68
N PRO A 134 -16.61 -5.18 24.87
CA PRO A 134 -15.54 -4.55 25.62
C PRO A 134 -14.28 -4.52 24.76
N LEU A 135 -13.26 -3.79 25.22
CA LEU A 135 -11.87 -3.81 24.73
C LEU A 135 -11.21 -5.22 24.61
N ASP A 136 -12.01 -6.30 24.73
CA ASP A 136 -11.68 -7.72 24.70
C ASP A 136 -12.34 -8.45 23.52
N ALA A 137 -12.66 -7.78 22.41
CA ALA A 137 -12.82 -8.51 21.15
C ALA A 137 -11.46 -9.19 20.88
N ARG A 138 -11.34 -10.46 21.31
CA ARG A 138 -10.13 -11.28 21.21
C ARG A 138 -9.87 -11.58 19.75
N PHE A 139 -9.48 -10.55 19.02
CA PHE A 139 -8.85 -10.73 17.73
C PHE A 139 -7.67 -11.63 17.96
N SER A 140 -7.58 -12.67 17.14
CA SER A 140 -6.49 -13.62 17.20
C SER A 140 -5.94 -13.82 15.81
N VAL A 141 -4.65 -14.07 15.77
CA VAL A 141 -3.96 -14.57 14.60
C VAL A 141 -3.86 -16.08 14.72
N ASN A 142 -4.10 -16.80 13.62
CA ASN A 142 -3.99 -18.25 13.59
C ASN A 142 -2.93 -18.66 12.55
N SER A 143 -2.19 -19.72 12.85
CA SER A 143 -1.22 -20.29 11.90
C SER A 143 -1.95 -21.11 10.84
N VAL A 144 -2.17 -20.50 9.68
CA VAL A 144 -2.98 -21.08 8.59
C VAL A 144 -2.19 -21.13 7.29
N PHE A 145 -2.57 -22.06 6.42
CA PHE A 145 -2.10 -22.07 5.04
C PHE A 145 -2.87 -21.06 4.18
N PRO A 146 -2.28 -20.54 3.09
CA PRO A 146 -2.96 -19.61 2.20
C PRO A 146 -4.29 -20.13 1.63
N HIS A 147 -4.40 -21.43 1.34
CA HIS A 147 -5.64 -22.01 0.83
C HIS A 147 -6.77 -22.02 1.88
N GLU A 148 -6.45 -22.20 3.17
CA GLU A 148 -7.42 -22.12 4.28
C GLU A 148 -7.88 -20.66 4.46
N LEU A 149 -6.96 -19.72 4.33
CA LEU A 149 -7.24 -18.29 4.37
C LEU A 149 -8.11 -17.83 3.19
N GLU A 150 -7.88 -18.35 1.98
CA GLU A 150 -8.73 -18.10 0.81
C GLU A 150 -10.17 -18.61 1.03
N GLN A 151 -10.33 -19.79 1.63
CA GLN A 151 -11.65 -20.31 1.99
C GLN A 151 -12.35 -19.41 3.02
N SER A 152 -11.63 -18.93 4.03
CA SER A 152 -12.14 -17.97 5.02
C SER A 152 -12.55 -16.64 4.41
N LEU A 153 -11.93 -16.20 3.31
CA LEU A 153 -12.34 -14.99 2.59
C LEU A 153 -13.68 -15.18 1.87
N ALA A 154 -13.97 -16.40 1.40
CA ALA A 154 -15.23 -16.72 0.73
C ALA A 154 -16.39 -16.94 1.72
N SER A 155 -16.12 -17.57 2.87
CA SER A 155 -17.11 -17.77 3.92
C SER A 155 -17.17 -16.57 4.87
N HIS A 156 -18.22 -15.76 4.79
CA HIS A 156 -18.41 -14.58 5.65
C HIS A 156 -18.38 -14.89 7.17
N GLN A 157 -18.46 -16.17 7.56
CA GLN A 157 -18.51 -16.65 8.94
C GLN A 157 -17.15 -16.70 9.67
N ALA A 158 -16.02 -16.64 8.97
CA ALA A 158 -14.68 -16.79 9.56
C ALA A 158 -13.91 -15.47 9.69
N GLN A 159 -14.50 -14.35 9.26
CA GLN A 159 -13.89 -13.03 9.32
C GLN A 159 -14.17 -12.37 10.67
N GLN A 160 -13.14 -11.80 11.28
CA GLN A 160 -13.30 -10.94 12.44
C GLN A 160 -13.88 -9.60 11.95
N HIS A 161 -14.86 -9.03 12.65
CA HIS A 161 -15.59 -7.85 12.18
C HIS A 161 -15.53 -6.71 13.20
N ILE A 162 -15.35 -5.48 12.70
CA ILE A 162 -15.34 -4.23 13.47
C ILE A 162 -16.43 -3.32 12.92
N GLU A 163 -17.42 -3.01 13.74
CA GLU A 163 -18.45 -1.99 13.47
C GLU A 163 -18.23 -0.76 14.34
N VAL A 164 -17.64 0.29 13.76
CA VAL A 164 -17.34 1.54 14.48
C VAL A 164 -17.56 2.74 13.56
N GLN A 165 -17.59 3.95 14.12
CA GLN A 165 -17.91 5.15 13.34
C GLN A 165 -16.85 5.50 12.29
N THR A 166 -15.56 5.31 12.59
CA THR A 166 -14.47 5.75 11.72
C THR A 166 -13.37 4.71 11.58
N LEU A 167 -12.69 4.73 10.43
CA LEU A 167 -11.56 3.84 10.16
C LEU A 167 -10.42 4.02 11.18
N SER A 168 -10.18 5.24 11.66
CA SER A 168 -9.16 5.51 12.68
C SER A 168 -9.41 4.71 13.97
N VAL A 169 -10.67 4.63 14.41
CA VAL A 169 -11.06 3.87 15.61
C VAL A 169 -10.89 2.37 15.36
N ALA A 170 -11.23 1.89 14.16
CA ALA A 170 -11.01 0.50 13.79
C ALA A 170 -9.52 0.12 13.83
N LEU A 171 -8.63 1.02 13.39
CA LEU A 171 -7.19 0.82 13.45
C LEU A 171 -6.64 0.85 14.88
N ASP A 172 -7.25 1.58 15.81
CA ASP A 172 -6.88 1.53 17.23
C ASP A 172 -7.12 0.12 17.82
N PHE A 173 -8.21 -0.57 17.45
CA PHE A 173 -8.42 -1.97 17.82
C PHE A 173 -7.37 -2.92 17.23
N VAL A 174 -7.01 -2.71 15.95
CA VAL A 174 -5.93 -3.47 15.31
C VAL A 174 -4.58 -3.19 16.00
N SER A 175 -4.39 -1.98 16.52
CA SER A 175 -3.17 -1.61 17.25
C SER A 175 -3.00 -2.39 18.53
N GLU A 176 -4.09 -2.66 19.25
CA GLU A 176 -4.06 -3.52 20.44
C GLU A 176 -3.77 -4.98 20.10
N LEU A 177 -4.33 -5.50 19.00
CA LEU A 177 -3.98 -6.83 18.51
C LEU A 177 -2.48 -6.92 18.25
N VAL A 178 -1.94 -6.06 17.38
CA VAL A 178 -0.55 -6.11 16.94
C VAL A 178 0.42 -5.82 18.10
N GLY A 179 0.06 -4.91 19.00
CA GLY A 179 0.84 -4.58 20.20
C GLY A 179 1.01 -5.73 21.19
N ASN A 180 0.21 -6.81 21.06
CA ASN A 180 0.27 -8.01 21.89
C ASN A 180 0.91 -9.21 21.15
N LEU A 181 1.25 -9.07 19.87
CA LEU A 181 1.92 -10.09 19.09
C LEU A 181 3.43 -10.05 19.33
N SER A 182 4.04 -11.22 19.50
CA SER A 182 5.49 -11.37 19.61
C SER A 182 6.09 -11.56 18.22
N GLY A 183 6.75 -10.53 17.69
CA GLY A 183 7.49 -10.63 16.43
C GLY A 183 7.06 -9.59 15.40
N PRO A 184 7.71 -9.57 14.23
CA PRO A 184 7.43 -8.59 13.20
C PRO A 184 6.05 -8.84 12.55
N SER A 185 5.25 -7.78 12.45
CA SER A 185 3.89 -7.84 11.93
C SER A 185 3.73 -6.97 10.68
N ALA A 186 2.99 -7.47 9.70
CA ALA A 186 2.48 -6.69 8.57
C ALA A 186 0.99 -6.42 8.76
N VAL A 187 0.60 -5.15 8.65
CA VAL A 187 -0.81 -4.75 8.52
C VAL A 187 -1.04 -4.29 7.09
N ILE A 188 -2.00 -4.90 6.41
CA ILE A 188 -2.38 -4.59 5.03
C ILE A 188 -3.80 -4.05 5.05
N LEU A 189 -3.93 -2.72 4.96
CA LEU A 189 -5.21 -2.02 4.94
C LEU A 189 -5.68 -1.83 3.49
N VAL A 190 -6.89 -2.29 3.18
CA VAL A 190 -7.54 -2.08 1.89
C VAL A 190 -8.76 -1.18 2.09
N THR A 191 -8.72 0.04 1.57
CA THR A 191 -9.76 1.07 1.83
C THR A 191 -9.88 2.07 0.68
N ALA A 192 -10.91 2.91 0.71
CA ALA A 192 -11.01 4.06 -0.19
C ALA A 192 -9.99 5.15 0.22
N TRP A 193 -9.39 5.84 -0.76
CA TRP A 193 -8.48 6.96 -0.47
C TRP A 193 -9.14 8.14 0.24
N SER A 194 -10.47 8.26 0.15
CA SER A 194 -11.25 9.27 0.88
C SER A 194 -11.24 9.03 2.39
N GLN A 195 -10.99 7.80 2.85
CA GLN A 195 -10.86 7.47 4.27
C GLN A 195 -9.49 7.84 4.85
N ILE A 196 -8.46 8.03 4.02
CA ILE A 196 -7.11 8.35 4.49
C ILE A 196 -6.98 9.86 4.78
N ASP A 197 -7.37 10.21 6.00
CA ASP A 197 -7.25 11.54 6.58
C ASP A 197 -6.21 11.61 7.71
N ALA A 198 -6.10 12.76 8.37
CA ALA A 198 -5.17 12.99 9.47
C ALA A 198 -5.45 12.08 10.69
N SER A 199 -6.71 11.67 10.91
CA SER A 199 -7.07 10.79 12.03
C SER A 199 -6.55 9.38 11.82
N VAL A 200 -6.58 8.88 10.58
CA VAL A 200 -6.00 7.60 10.18
C VAL A 200 -4.47 7.64 10.26
N GLU A 201 -3.85 8.74 9.81
CA GLU A 201 -2.40 8.93 9.95
C GLU A 201 -1.95 8.86 11.41
N GLN A 202 -2.68 9.54 12.30
CA GLN A 202 -2.43 9.48 13.74
C GLN A 202 -2.65 8.09 14.33
N ALA A 203 -3.67 7.34 13.88
CA ALA A 203 -3.90 5.97 14.32
C ALA A 203 -2.75 5.03 13.92
N VAL A 204 -2.26 5.13 12.68
CA VAL A 204 -1.08 4.36 12.22
C VAL A 204 0.18 4.75 12.99
N MET A 205 0.35 6.02 13.31
CA MET A 205 1.46 6.50 14.14
C MET A 205 1.38 5.90 15.57
N ARG A 206 0.19 5.91 16.20
CA ARG A 206 -0.04 5.23 17.49
C ARG A 206 0.24 3.73 17.41
N MET A 207 -0.18 3.06 16.33
CA MET A 207 0.08 1.65 16.11
C MET A 207 1.57 1.34 16.10
N ARG A 208 2.36 2.13 15.34
CA ARG A 208 3.82 2.00 15.29
C ARG A 208 4.45 2.20 16.67
N GLN A 209 4.03 3.24 17.39
CA GLN A 209 4.51 3.48 18.75
C GLN A 209 4.17 2.32 19.70
N ARG A 210 2.96 1.78 19.62
CA ARG A 210 2.51 0.67 20.47
C ARG A 210 3.35 -0.60 20.29
N VAL A 211 3.82 -0.86 19.07
CA VAL A 211 4.69 -2.00 18.74
C VAL A 211 6.14 -1.75 19.18
N THR A 212 6.67 -0.54 18.95
CA THR A 212 8.04 -0.18 19.32
C THR A 212 8.24 -0.08 20.84
N PHE A 213 7.27 0.46 21.57
CA PHE A 213 7.37 0.74 23.00
C PHE A 213 6.52 -0.23 23.81
N GLY A 214 6.94 -1.50 23.87
CA GLY A 214 6.20 -2.59 24.52
C GLY A 214 5.94 -2.42 26.03
N THR A 215 6.68 -1.55 26.73
CA THR A 215 6.39 -1.15 28.12
C THR A 215 6.82 0.32 28.35
N ARG A 216 5.88 1.18 28.77
CA ARG A 216 6.07 2.62 29.12
C ARG A 216 6.12 3.64 27.96
N ALA A 217 5.20 3.55 27.01
CA ALA A 217 4.86 4.72 26.18
C ALA A 217 4.06 5.76 26.99
N HIS A 218 4.67 6.36 28.01
CA HIS A 218 4.23 7.67 28.48
C HIS A 218 4.88 8.70 27.57
N VAL A 219 4.09 9.64 27.04
CA VAL A 219 4.61 10.83 26.36
C VAL A 219 5.38 11.62 27.41
N VAL A 220 6.68 11.35 27.57
CA VAL A 220 7.57 12.17 28.39
C VAL A 220 7.98 13.35 27.52
N LEU A 221 7.38 14.52 27.81
CA LEU A 221 7.93 15.81 27.41
C LEU A 221 9.38 15.87 27.92
N PRO A 222 10.34 16.32 27.10
CA PRO A 222 11.74 16.06 27.35
C PRO A 222 12.24 16.91 28.52
N GLU A 223 12.52 16.26 29.65
CA GLU A 223 13.70 16.63 30.43
C GLU A 223 14.79 15.61 30.15
N SER A 224 15.95 16.15 29.82
CA SER A 224 17.12 15.49 29.26
C SER A 224 17.64 14.32 30.10
N ALA A 225 17.14 13.12 29.86
CA ALA A 225 17.82 11.88 30.18
C ALA A 225 17.93 11.06 28.90
N ALA A 226 19.14 10.60 28.59
CA ALA A 226 19.44 9.80 27.42
C ALA A 226 18.47 8.61 27.34
N ILE A 227 17.58 8.64 26.34
CA ILE A 227 16.63 7.58 26.07
C ILE A 227 17.41 6.38 25.58
N THR A 228 17.59 5.37 26.42
CA THR A 228 17.94 4.02 25.96
C THR A 228 16.74 3.48 25.20
N TRP A 229 16.80 3.56 23.87
CA TRP A 229 15.77 3.04 22.98
C TRP A 229 15.56 1.55 23.26
N PRO A 230 14.33 1.09 23.53
CA PRO A 230 14.06 -0.33 23.69
C PRO A 230 14.39 -1.04 22.37
N GLN A 231 15.18 -2.11 22.44
CA GLN A 231 15.37 -3.02 21.32
C GLN A 231 14.13 -3.91 21.20
N SER A 232 13.03 -3.35 20.68
CA SER A 232 11.86 -4.16 20.35
C SER A 232 12.14 -4.98 19.10
N ASN A 233 12.21 -6.31 19.25
CA ASN A 233 12.21 -7.24 18.12
C ASN A 233 10.86 -7.27 17.37
N ALA A 234 9.83 -6.62 17.90
CA ALA A 234 8.55 -6.43 17.25
C ALA A 234 8.65 -5.21 16.30
N GLY A 235 8.73 -5.47 15.00
CA GLY A 235 8.64 -4.43 13.97
C GLY A 235 7.24 -4.39 13.36
N LEU A 236 6.78 -3.22 12.91
CA LEU A 236 5.52 -3.08 12.19
C LEU A 236 5.78 -2.54 10.78
N CYS A 237 5.30 -3.27 9.77
CA CYS A 237 5.20 -2.78 8.40
C CYS A 237 3.73 -2.50 8.07
N PHE A 238 3.41 -1.26 7.68
CA PHE A 238 2.04 -0.86 7.39
C PHE A 238 1.86 -0.58 5.90
N TYR A 239 1.09 -1.42 5.23
CA TYR A 239 0.81 -1.32 3.80
C TYR A 239 -0.61 -0.86 3.57
N THR A 240 -0.82 0.02 2.60
CA THR A 240 -2.17 0.40 2.18
C THR A 240 -2.41 0.11 0.72
N ILE A 241 -3.58 -0.45 0.42
CA ILE A 241 -4.08 -0.64 -0.93
C ILE A 241 -5.33 0.21 -1.08
N GLY A 242 -5.19 1.32 -1.78
CA GLY A 242 -6.31 2.21 -1.97
C GLY A 242 -7.14 1.86 -3.22
N VAL A 243 -8.44 1.72 -3.01
CA VAL A 243 -9.42 1.35 -4.02
C VAL A 243 -10.04 2.62 -4.64
N GLY A 244 -10.45 2.54 -5.91
CA GLY A 244 -11.18 3.61 -6.58
C GLY A 244 -10.33 4.67 -7.28
N ASN A 245 -9.00 4.50 -7.35
CA ASN A 245 -8.14 5.37 -8.14
C ASN A 245 -7.02 4.63 -8.87
N ARG A 246 -6.29 5.35 -9.73
CA ARG A 246 -5.11 4.85 -10.46
C ARG A 246 -3.77 5.30 -9.86
N MET A 247 -3.79 6.30 -8.97
CA MET A 247 -2.58 6.91 -8.42
C MET A 247 -2.42 6.56 -6.95
N SER A 248 -1.26 6.01 -6.58
CA SER A 248 -0.94 5.86 -5.16
C SER A 248 -0.83 7.23 -4.51
N ARG A 249 -1.42 7.40 -3.32
CA ARG A 249 -1.28 8.60 -2.50
C ARG A 249 -0.44 8.26 -1.27
N SER A 250 0.73 8.89 -1.15
CA SER A 250 1.71 8.64 -0.08
C SER A 250 1.41 9.47 1.19
N ARG A 251 0.24 9.32 1.81
CA ARG A 251 -0.05 10.01 3.09
C ARG A 251 0.40 9.25 4.33
N LEU A 252 0.66 7.95 4.20
CA LEU A 252 1.03 7.07 5.32
C LEU A 252 2.49 6.57 5.24
N GLU A 253 3.25 7.11 4.29
CA GLU A 253 4.63 6.73 4.01
C GLU A 253 5.57 7.77 4.63
N SER A 254 6.41 7.35 5.58
CA SER A 254 7.58 8.13 5.99
C SER A 254 8.85 7.35 5.69
N ALA A 255 9.93 8.06 5.34
CA ALA A 255 11.21 7.46 4.95
C ALA A 255 11.77 6.49 6.01
N ASP A 256 11.47 6.77 7.28
CA ASP A 256 11.96 5.99 8.42
C ASP A 256 11.03 4.82 8.80
N SER A 257 9.92 4.62 8.09
CA SER A 257 8.91 3.63 8.44
C SER A 257 8.80 2.50 7.43
N CYS A 258 8.62 1.27 7.93
CA CYS A 258 8.35 0.13 7.06
C CYS A 258 6.92 0.19 6.51
N GLY A 259 6.79 -0.02 5.20
CA GLY A 259 5.52 -0.10 4.50
C GLY A 259 5.34 0.99 3.47
N PHE A 260 4.36 0.80 2.59
CA PHE A 260 4.04 1.74 1.52
C PHE A 260 2.58 1.60 1.08
N SER A 261 2.15 2.55 0.29
CA SER A 261 0.80 2.69 -0.24
C SER A 261 0.82 2.37 -1.73
N SER A 262 -0.19 1.65 -2.19
CA SER A 262 -0.36 1.31 -3.61
C SER A 262 -1.81 1.47 -4.02
N ALA A 263 -2.04 1.85 -5.28
CA ALA A 263 -3.39 1.80 -5.84
C ALA A 263 -3.72 0.35 -6.21
N VAL A 264 -4.98 -0.05 -6.08
CA VAL A 264 -5.44 -1.40 -6.44
C VAL A 264 -5.03 -1.80 -7.86
N ASP A 265 -5.08 -0.87 -8.82
CA ASP A 265 -4.68 -1.10 -10.21
C ASP A 265 -3.17 -1.45 -10.36
N LYS A 266 -2.31 -0.93 -9.48
CA LYS A 266 -0.87 -1.19 -9.52
C LYS A 266 -0.51 -2.59 -9.04
N VAL A 267 -1.32 -3.16 -8.15
CA VAL A 267 -1.14 -4.53 -7.61
C VAL A 267 -2.08 -5.54 -8.24
N ALA A 268 -2.91 -5.15 -9.21
CA ALA A 268 -3.91 -6.03 -9.80
C ALA A 268 -3.32 -7.13 -10.70
N GLN A 269 -2.21 -6.88 -11.39
CA GLN A 269 -1.63 -7.84 -12.33
C GLN A 269 -0.86 -8.96 -11.58
N PRO A 270 -0.80 -10.19 -12.11
CA PRO A 270 -0.07 -11.28 -11.47
C PRO A 270 1.39 -10.98 -11.12
N SER A 271 2.13 -10.35 -12.04
CA SER A 271 3.53 -10.00 -11.83
C SER A 271 3.71 -8.95 -10.74
N THR A 272 2.88 -7.91 -10.75
CA THR A 272 2.94 -6.84 -9.75
C THR A 272 2.43 -7.28 -8.39
N MET A 273 1.41 -8.15 -8.35
CA MET A 273 0.97 -8.81 -7.12
C MET A 273 2.08 -9.68 -6.52
N ALA A 274 2.78 -10.46 -7.34
CA ALA A 274 3.88 -11.30 -6.87
C ALA A 274 5.01 -10.45 -6.26
N ASN A 275 5.39 -9.34 -6.91
CA ASN A 275 6.38 -8.43 -6.36
C ASN A 275 5.88 -7.74 -5.06
N PHE A 276 4.59 -7.41 -4.99
CA PHE A 276 3.98 -6.84 -3.78
C PHE A 276 4.02 -7.83 -2.62
N VAL A 277 3.62 -9.09 -2.85
CA VAL A 277 3.67 -10.17 -1.84
C VAL A 277 5.10 -10.44 -1.40
N GLU A 278 6.05 -10.53 -2.34
CA GLU A 278 7.48 -10.68 -2.03
C GLU A 278 7.97 -9.55 -1.12
N THR A 279 7.64 -8.30 -1.46
CA THR A 279 8.02 -7.13 -0.66
C THR A 279 7.38 -7.14 0.73
N VAL A 280 6.14 -7.60 0.85
CA VAL A 280 5.46 -7.66 2.15
C VAL A 280 6.06 -8.75 3.04
N LEU A 281 6.30 -9.94 2.48
CA LEU A 281 6.66 -11.15 3.24
C LEU A 281 8.15 -11.31 3.47
N TYR A 282 8.99 -10.80 2.58
CA TYR A 282 10.43 -11.04 2.59
C TYR A 282 11.23 -9.73 2.59
N LYS A 283 12.42 -9.81 3.18
CA LYS A 283 13.47 -8.81 3.01
C LYS A 283 14.28 -9.20 1.77
N GLY A 284 15.10 -8.26 1.29
CA GLY A 284 16.06 -8.56 0.24
C GLY A 284 16.99 -9.72 0.63
N PRO A 285 17.78 -10.23 -0.34
CA PRO A 285 18.77 -11.25 -0.06
C PRO A 285 19.69 -10.84 1.10
N SER A 286 20.04 -11.82 1.93
CA SER A 286 20.91 -11.62 3.08
C SER A 286 22.38 -11.46 2.64
N ASP A 287 23.13 -10.75 3.48
CA ASP A 287 24.58 -10.55 3.41
C ASP A 287 25.09 -10.69 4.86
N GLU A 288 25.47 -11.92 5.22
CA GLU A 288 25.75 -12.33 6.60
C GLU A 288 27.02 -11.66 7.17
N ASP A 289 28.04 -11.47 6.34
CA ASP A 289 29.30 -10.84 6.75
C ASP A 289 29.40 -9.36 6.38
N SER A 290 28.38 -8.82 5.69
CA SER A 290 28.23 -7.41 5.34
C SER A 290 29.38 -6.88 4.48
N ASP A 291 29.91 -7.73 3.59
CA ASP A 291 30.97 -7.36 2.66
C ASP A 291 30.45 -6.69 1.36
N GLY A 292 29.13 -6.66 1.18
CA GLY A 292 28.43 -6.06 0.05
C GLY A 292 28.06 -7.04 -1.06
N ILE A 293 28.38 -8.32 -0.93
CA ILE A 293 27.97 -9.40 -1.82
C ILE A 293 26.96 -10.29 -1.10
N TYR A 294 25.79 -10.48 -1.71
CA TYR A 294 24.74 -11.29 -1.09
C TYR A 294 25.14 -12.77 -0.98
N ASP A 295 24.69 -13.43 0.09
CA ASP A 295 25.02 -14.82 0.46
C ASP A 295 24.77 -15.85 -0.65
N TYR A 296 23.83 -15.58 -1.56
CA TYR A 296 23.50 -16.47 -2.68
C TYR A 296 24.50 -16.34 -3.85
N GLN A 297 25.29 -15.27 -3.90
CA GLN A 297 26.35 -15.02 -4.88
C GLN A 297 27.76 -15.12 -4.28
N ASP A 298 27.87 -14.97 -2.96
CA ASP A 298 29.14 -15.01 -2.24
C ASP A 298 29.78 -16.41 -2.25
N ARG A 299 31.06 -16.47 -2.65
CA ARG A 299 31.88 -17.68 -2.68
C ARG A 299 32.83 -17.78 -1.49
N CYS A 300 33.01 -16.70 -0.74
CA CYS A 300 33.97 -16.57 0.35
C CYS A 300 33.26 -16.09 1.63
N PRO A 301 32.38 -16.92 2.21
CA PRO A 301 31.62 -16.52 3.39
C PRO A 301 32.53 -16.20 4.58
N HIS A 302 32.06 -15.28 5.43
CA HIS A 302 32.76 -14.80 6.62
C HIS A 302 33.99 -13.94 6.31
N THR A 303 33.88 -13.08 5.29
CA THR A 303 34.84 -12.02 5.00
C THR A 303 35.09 -11.18 6.26
N PRO A 304 36.35 -10.97 6.68
CA PRO A 304 36.66 -10.13 7.83
C PRO A 304 36.21 -8.68 7.60
N PRO A 305 35.68 -7.98 8.62
CA PRO A 305 35.17 -6.62 8.46
C PRO A 305 36.27 -5.66 7.99
N GLY A 306 35.91 -4.77 7.05
CA GLY A 306 36.81 -3.78 6.47
C GLY A 306 37.72 -4.30 5.35
N LYS A 307 37.50 -5.52 4.86
CA LYS A 307 38.20 -6.05 3.68
C LYS A 307 37.52 -5.62 2.38
N ILE A 308 38.34 -5.34 1.38
CA ILE A 308 37.87 -5.09 0.01
C ILE A 308 37.75 -6.45 -0.67
N VAL A 309 36.52 -6.79 -1.04
CA VAL A 309 36.17 -8.01 -1.77
C VAL A 309 36.02 -7.74 -3.26
N ASP A 310 36.12 -8.79 -4.07
CA ASP A 310 35.74 -8.75 -5.49
C ASP A 310 34.26 -9.10 -5.70
N PHE A 311 33.82 -9.23 -6.96
CA PHE A 311 32.43 -9.57 -7.30
C PHE A 311 31.99 -10.96 -6.83
N SER A 312 32.90 -11.78 -6.30
CA SER A 312 32.62 -13.09 -5.72
C SER A 312 32.67 -13.11 -4.20
N GLY A 313 32.85 -11.96 -3.54
CA GLY A 313 32.97 -11.85 -2.08
C GLY A 313 34.36 -12.21 -1.55
N CYS A 314 35.33 -12.48 -2.43
CA CYS A 314 36.63 -12.96 -1.99
C CYS A 314 37.63 -11.81 -1.73
N PRO A 315 38.37 -11.82 -0.60
CA PRO A 315 39.37 -10.79 -0.30
C PRO A 315 40.51 -10.77 -1.33
N ARG A 316 40.78 -9.60 -1.93
CA ARG A 316 41.85 -9.48 -2.95
C ARG A 316 43.27 -9.53 -2.38
N PHE A 317 43.44 -9.39 -1.07
CA PHE A 317 44.76 -9.33 -0.42
C PHE A 317 44.84 -10.38 0.71
N PRO A 318 45.79 -11.34 0.64
CA PRO A 318 45.99 -12.31 1.71
C PRO A 318 46.37 -11.57 3.00
N THR A 319 45.73 -11.96 4.11
CA THR A 319 46.10 -11.50 5.44
C THR A 319 47.41 -12.16 5.85
N ASN A 320 48.54 -11.59 5.44
CA ASN A 320 49.77 -11.83 6.18
C ASN A 320 49.65 -11.06 7.50
N ARG A 321 49.33 -11.78 8.58
CA ARG A 321 49.64 -11.37 9.95
C ARG A 321 50.77 -12.26 10.46
#